data_AF-A0ABD0NAC9-F1
#
_entry.id   AF-A0ABD0NAC9-F1
#
_cell.length_a   1.000
_cell.length_b   1.000
_cell.length_c   1.000
_cell.angle_alpha   90.00
_cell.angle_beta   90.00
_cell.angle_gamma   90.00
#
_symmetry.space_group_name_H-M   'P 1'
#
loop_
_entity.id
_entity.type
_entity.pdbx_description
1 polymer ?
#
loop_
_entity_poly.entity_id
_entity_poly.type
_entity_poly.pdbx_seq_one_letter_code
_entity_poly.pdbx_strand_id
1 'polypeptide(L)' 'ICLVLELLGPDLRCWQVCFGNPGLSLTFVKRVITQVLEGLEYLHSHCKIIHTDIKPENILLCLTP' A
#
# COMPACT_ATOMS: atom_id res chain seq x y z
N ILE A 1 20.59 -12.45 6.85
CA ILE A 1 20.44 -11.35 5.87
C ILE A 1 19.56 -10.29 6.54
N CYS A 2 19.91 -9.00 6.42
CA CYS A 2 19.15 -7.89 6.98
C CYS A 2 18.79 -6.92 5.85
N LEU A 3 17.55 -6.47 5.79
CA LEU A 3 17.08 -5.41 4.88
C LEU A 3 16.85 -4.15 5.71
N VAL A 4 17.52 -3.05 5.35
CA VAL A 4 17.32 -1.74 5.95
C VAL A 4 16.62 -0.86 4.92
N LEU A 5 15.41 -0.43 5.25
CA LEU A 5 14.52 0.38 4.41
C LEU A 5 14.12 1.65 5.16
N GLU A 6 13.46 2.59 4.48
CA GLU A 6 12.88 3.76 5.13
C GLU A 6 11.75 3.39 6.11
N LEU A 7 11.55 4.22 7.13
CA LEU A 7 10.46 4.05 8.07
C LEU A 7 9.15 4.56 7.44
N LEU A 8 8.24 3.63 7.18
CA LEU A 8 6.87 3.93 6.79
C LEU A 8 5.91 3.84 7.99
N GLY A 9 4.72 4.39 7.81
CA GLY A 9 3.63 4.37 8.78
C GLY A 9 2.83 3.06 8.77
N PRO A 10 1.63 3.08 9.37
CA PRO A 10 0.77 1.90 9.44
C PRO A 10 0.39 1.35 8.07
N ASP A 11 0.17 0.04 8.00
CA ASP A 11 -0.41 -0.61 6.85
C ASP A 11 -1.91 -0.31 6.70
N LEU A 12 -2.48 -0.63 5.53
CA LEU A 12 -3.90 -0.43 5.26
C LEU A 12 -4.80 -1.31 6.12
N ARG A 13 -4.34 -2.49 6.57
CA ARG A 13 -5.14 -3.37 7.44
C ARG A 13 -5.41 -2.70 8.78
N CYS A 14 -4.39 -2.08 9.37
CA CYS A 14 -4.51 -1.27 10.58
C CYS A 14 -5.56 -0.17 10.41
N TRP A 15 -5.51 0.56 9.30
CA TRP A 15 -6.48 1.61 9.00
C TRP A 15 -7.90 1.06 8.83
N GLN A 16 -8.09 -0.04 8.09
CA GLN A 16 -9.41 -0.67 7.94
C GLN A 16 -10.05 -1.04 9.28
N VAL A 17 -9.25 -1.52 10.24
CA VAL A 17 -9.72 -1.85 11.58
C VAL A 17 -10.07 -0.60 12.39
N CYS A 18 -9.24 0.45 12.33
CA CYS A 18 -9.45 1.68 13.09
C CYS A 18 -10.67 2.49 12.64
N PHE A 19 -11.02 2.48 11.35
CA PHE A 19 -12.12 3.30 10.81
C PHE A 19 -13.50 2.63 10.86
N GLY A 20 -13.59 1.33 11.15
CA GLY A 20 -14.87 0.64 11.35
C GLY A 20 -15.83 0.74 10.17
N ASN A 21 -17.10 1.07 10.44
CA ASN A 21 -18.17 1.30 9.45
C ASN A 21 -18.54 2.80 9.47
N PRO A 22 -18.46 3.55 8.34
CA PRO A 22 -18.43 3.09 6.94
C PRO A 22 -17.06 2.68 6.40
N GLY A 23 -16.01 2.75 7.21
CA GLY A 23 -14.65 2.43 6.79
C GLY A 23 -13.96 3.59 6.08
N LEU A 24 -13.03 3.28 5.17
CA LEU A 24 -12.26 4.29 4.45
C LEU A 24 -13.10 5.01 3.40
N SER A 25 -12.90 6.32 3.25
CA SER A 25 -13.62 7.09 2.23
C SER A 25 -13.26 6.61 0.82
N LEU A 26 -14.23 6.62 -0.09
CA LEU A 26 -14.00 6.20 -1.48
C LEU A 26 -12.88 7.01 -2.16
N THR A 27 -12.76 8.29 -1.82
CA THR A 27 -11.67 9.16 -2.30
C THR A 27 -10.30 8.66 -1.85
N PHE A 28 -10.18 8.24 -0.59
CA PHE A 28 -8.94 7.66 -0.07
C PHE A 28 -8.62 6.33 -0.76
N VAL A 29 -9.60 5.43 -0.86
CA VAL A 29 -9.43 4.13 -1.52
C VAL A 29 -8.98 4.30 -2.97
N LYS A 30 -9.59 5.22 -3.73
CA LYS A 30 -9.18 5.52 -5.11
C LYS A 30 -7.72 5.97 -5.17
N ARG A 31 -7.29 6.89 -4.31
CA ARG A 31 -5.89 7.37 -4.26
C ARG A 31 -4.89 6.25 -3.98
N VAL A 32 -5.21 5.38 -3.03
CA VAL A 32 -4.38 4.22 -2.67
C VAL A 32 -4.28 3.25 -3.84
N ILE A 33 -5.40 2.86 -4.43
CA ILE A 33 -5.41 1.91 -5.54
C ILE A 33 -4.68 2.46 -6.77
N THR A 34 -4.80 3.76 -7.07
CA THR A 34 -4.03 4.39 -8.14
C THR A 34 -2.52 4.24 -7.91
N GLN A 35 -2.02 4.56 -6.72
CA GLN A 35 -0.59 4.43 -6.41
C GLN A 35 -0.11 2.97 -6.42
N VAL A 36 -0.92 2.03 -5.91
CA VAL A 36 -0.60 0.60 -5.97
C VAL A 36 -0.50 0.12 -7.41
N LEU A 37 -1.41 0.54 -8.28
CA LEU A 37 -1.39 0.19 -9.70
C LEU A 37 -0.19 0.80 -10.43
N GLU A 38 0.21 2.02 -10.11
CA GLU A 38 1.43 2.66 -10.62
C GLU A 38 2.68 1.87 -10.19
N GLY A 39 2.78 1.47 -8.92
CA GLY A 39 3.87 0.63 -8.43
C GLY A 39 3.91 -0.76 -9.08
N LEU A 40 2.75 -1.39 -9.29
CA LEU A 40 2.65 -2.67 -9.99
C LEU A 40 2.99 -2.56 -11.47
N GLU A 41 2.57 -1.49 -12.14
CA GLU A 41 2.96 -1.20 -13.51
C GLU A 41 4.48 -1.16 -13.61
N TYR A 42 5.15 -0.40 -12.74
CA TYR A 42 6.61 -0.32 -12.70
C TYR A 42 7.26 -1.70 -12.48
N LEU A 43 6.81 -2.46 -11.47
CA LEU A 43 7.34 -3.80 -11.19
C LEU A 43 7.21 -4.74 -12.41
N HIS A 44 6.08 -4.68 -13.10
CA HIS A 44 5.78 -5.58 -14.21
C HIS A 44 6.49 -5.18 -15.50
N SER A 45 6.44 -3.90 -15.88
CA SER A 45 6.96 -3.42 -17.16
C SER A 45 8.47 -3.21 -17.13
N HIS A 46 9.01 -2.67 -16.02
CA HIS A 46 10.43 -2.31 -15.90
C HIS A 46 11.25 -3.39 -15.19
N CYS A 47 10.76 -3.93 -14.07
CA CYS A 47 11.54 -4.88 -13.26
C CYS A 47 11.36 -6.35 -13.67
N LYS A 48 10.28 -6.68 -14.40
CA LYS A 48 9.85 -8.06 -14.69
C LYS A 48 9.63 -8.90 -13.42
N ILE A 49 9.16 -8.26 -12.35
CA ILE A 49 8.88 -8.89 -11.05
C ILE A 49 7.38 -9.01 -10.87
N ILE A 50 6.90 -10.16 -10.36
CA ILE A 50 5.51 -10.33 -9.91
C ILE A 50 5.55 -10.34 -8.37
N HIS A 51 4.79 -9.44 -7.71
CA HIS A 51 4.80 -9.35 -6.25
C HIS A 51 4.22 -10.60 -5.56
N THR A 52 3.17 -11.20 -6.14
CA THR A 52 2.45 -12.41 -5.67
C THR A 52 1.71 -12.32 -4.32
N ASP A 53 2.07 -11.40 -3.42
CA ASP A 53 1.44 -11.25 -2.10
C ASP A 53 0.83 -9.85 -1.87
N ILE A 54 0.02 -9.36 -2.82
CA ILE A 54 -0.65 -8.06 -2.67
C ILE A 54 -1.86 -8.20 -1.74
N LYS A 55 -1.79 -7.53 -0.60
CA LYS A 55 -2.82 -7.49 0.45
C LYS A 55 -2.65 -6.24 1.32
N PRO A 56 -3.66 -5.80 2.08
CA PRO A 56 -3.61 -4.56 2.86
C PRO A 56 -2.41 -4.43 3.81
N GLU A 57 -1.95 -5.55 4.37
CA GLU A 57 -0.81 -5.63 5.30
C GLU A 57 0.53 -5.28 4.63
N ASN A 58 0.63 -5.44 3.31
CA ASN A 58 1.84 -5.15 2.54
C ASN A 58 1.80 -3.78 1.84
N ILE A 59 0.77 -2.97 2.10
CA ILE A 59 0.68 -1.59 1.60
C ILE A 59 0.81 -0.64 2.79
N LEU A 60 2.00 -0.08 2.95
CA LEU A 60 2.34 0.85 4.04
C LEU A 60 2.07 2.29 3.61
N LEU A 61 1.57 3.12 4.52
CA LEU A 61 1.33 4.54 4.27
C LEU A 61 2.54 5.39 4.66
N CYS A 62 2.76 6.51 3.97
CA CYS A 62 3.81 7.45 4.36
C CYS A 62 3.45 8.16 5.68
N LEU A 63 4.47 8.43 6.52
CA LEU A 63 4.30 9.18 7.78
C LEU A 63 4.08 10.68 7.54
N THR A 64 4.50 11.19 6.39
CA THR A 64 4.40 12.60 6.00
C THR A 64 3.69 12.75 4.65
N PRO A 65 2.86 13.78 4.47
CA PRO A 65 2.21 14.06 3.19
C PRO A 65 3.19 14.44 2.08
#